data_AF-A0A1V4W0D4-F1
#
_entry.id   AF-A0A1V4W0D4-F1
#
_cell.length_a   1.000
_cell.length_b   1.000
_cell.length_c   1.000
_cell.angle_alpha   90.00
_cell.angle_beta   90.00
_cell.angle_gamma   90.00
#
_symmetry.space_group_name_H-M   'P 1'
#
loop_
_entity.id
_entity.type
_entity.pdbx_description
1 polymer ?
#
loop_
_entity_poly.entity_id
_entity_poly.type
_entity_poly.pdbx_seq_one_letter_code
_entity_poly.pdbx_strand_id
1 'polypeptide(L)'
;MSALWSIAIPGFGQLYIGDYLIGVLLVLLELVINVKASLNLSILYSFRGQFQNASDVANFQWILFYPCLYAYSIWQAYNRAMEINNGFIQAEKDRIFANTKYNGLFIGVAMGGTLGVIYSCRIGPIFCGILGGVIGGLLGAVIERLSKGIFYKN
;
A
#
# COMPACT_ATOMS: atom_id res chain seq x y z
N MET A 1 10.10 -3.85 11.77
CA MET A 1 9.79 -2.42 12.02
C MET A 1 9.60 -1.60 10.74
N SER A 2 10.39 -1.83 9.67
CA SER A 2 10.29 -1.01 8.44
C SER A 2 8.89 -0.93 7.79
N ALA A 3 8.13 -2.04 7.76
CA ALA A 3 6.76 -2.00 7.26
C ALA A 3 5.83 -1.07 8.07
N LEU A 4 6.02 -0.99 9.40
CA LEU A 4 5.26 -0.07 10.26
C LEU A 4 5.60 1.40 9.97
N TRP A 5 6.86 1.69 9.67
CA TRP A 5 7.28 3.03 9.23
C TRP A 5 6.69 3.41 7.88
N SER A 6 6.52 2.45 6.96
CA SER A 6 5.86 2.70 5.66
C SER A 6 4.35 2.88 5.78
N ILE A 7 3.72 2.31 6.81
CA ILE A 7 2.31 2.56 7.14
C ILE A 7 2.12 4.01 7.59
N ALA A 8 3.06 4.54 8.38
CA ALA A 8 2.99 5.91 8.87
C ALA A 8 3.18 6.93 7.74
N ILE A 9 4.24 6.77 6.95
CA ILE A 9 4.52 7.63 5.79
C ILE A 9 5.16 6.75 4.70
N PRO A 10 4.58 6.67 3.49
CA PRO A 10 5.21 6.00 2.37
C PRO A 10 6.64 6.50 2.12
N GLY A 11 7.60 5.58 2.06
CA GLY A 11 9.02 5.90 1.87
C GLY A 11 9.86 5.88 3.16
N PHE A 12 9.25 6.04 4.35
CA PHE A 12 10.02 6.03 5.61
C PHE A 12 10.59 4.65 5.94
N GLY A 13 9.90 3.57 5.58
CA GLY A 13 10.44 2.22 5.76
C GLY A 13 11.68 1.95 4.90
N GLN A 14 11.71 2.50 3.69
CA GLN A 14 12.84 2.41 2.76
C GLN A 14 14.02 3.21 3.28
N LEU A 15 13.78 4.44 3.76
CA LEU A 15 14.80 5.26 4.43
C LEU A 15 15.38 4.54 5.67
N TYR A 16 14.52 3.91 6.47
CA TYR A 16 14.95 3.15 7.66
C TYR A 16 15.88 1.98 7.32
N ILE A 17 15.66 1.33 6.18
CA ILE A 17 16.47 0.19 5.72
C ILE A 17 17.77 0.65 5.05
N GLY A 18 17.88 1.92 4.63
CA GLY A 18 19.03 2.45 3.89
C GLY A 18 18.85 2.50 2.37
N ASP A 19 17.65 2.21 1.85
CA ASP A 19 17.31 2.37 0.43
C ASP A 19 16.89 3.83 0.14
N TYR A 20 17.86 4.75 0.25
CA TYR A 20 17.61 6.19 0.21
C TYR A 20 16.97 6.69 -1.08
N LEU A 21 17.41 6.19 -2.24
CA LEU A 21 16.90 6.65 -3.54
C LEU A 21 15.39 6.39 -3.66
N ILE A 22 14.96 5.18 -3.29
CA ILE A 22 13.56 4.78 -3.36
C ILE A 22 12.77 5.47 -2.24
N GLY A 23 13.34 5.55 -1.03
CA GLY A 23 12.69 6.20 0.10
C GLY A 23 12.40 7.68 -0.16
N VAL A 24 13.40 8.43 -0.65
CA VAL A 24 13.22 9.85 -1.02
C VAL A 24 12.20 10.00 -2.15
N LEU A 25 12.25 9.15 -3.18
CA LEU A 25 11.28 9.17 -4.27
C LEU A 25 9.84 8.97 -3.76
N LEU A 26 9.62 7.98 -2.90
CA LEU A 26 8.29 7.69 -2.34
C LEU A 26 7.79 8.82 -1.43
N VAL A 27 8.65 9.41 -0.61
CA VAL A 27 8.28 10.59 0.21
C VAL A 27 7.92 11.79 -0.67
N LEU A 28 8.67 12.04 -1.74
CA LEU A 28 8.36 13.14 -2.67
C LEU A 28 7.03 12.88 -3.38
N LEU A 29 6.79 11.66 -3.85
CA LEU A 29 5.51 11.31 -4.47
C LEU A 29 4.35 11.43 -3.49
N GLU A 30 4.52 11.00 -2.24
CA GLU A 30 3.52 11.16 -1.19
C GLU A 30 3.14 12.63 -0.99
N LEU A 31 4.13 13.53 -0.90
CA LEU A 31 3.88 14.97 -0.78
C LEU A 31 3.18 15.55 -2.02
N VAL A 32 3.63 15.18 -3.21
CA VAL A 32 3.04 15.66 -4.48
C VAL A 32 1.59 15.20 -4.60
N ILE A 33 1.32 13.91 -4.37
CA ILE A 33 -0.03 13.35 -4.45
C ILE A 33 -0.90 13.99 -3.37
N ASN A 34 -0.44 14.09 -2.12
CA ASN A 34 -1.23 14.68 -1.04
C ASN A 34 -1.70 16.10 -1.37
N VAL A 35 -0.79 16.95 -1.89
CA VAL A 35 -1.10 18.32 -2.30
C VAL A 35 -2.02 18.35 -3.52
N LYS A 36 -1.70 17.59 -4.57
CA LYS A 36 -2.48 17.60 -5.82
C LYS A 36 -3.87 16.98 -5.68
N ALA A 37 -4.01 16.01 -4.78
CA ALA A 37 -5.27 15.35 -4.45
C ALA A 37 -6.17 16.16 -3.50
N SER A 38 -5.64 17.21 -2.86
CA SER A 38 -6.26 17.85 -1.69
C SER A 38 -6.61 16.84 -0.60
N LEU A 39 -5.74 15.83 -0.40
CA LEU A 39 -6.03 14.64 0.38
C LEU A 39 -6.33 14.97 1.84
N ASN A 40 -5.54 15.86 2.46
CA ASN A 40 -5.76 16.30 3.84
C ASN A 40 -7.12 16.99 4.04
N LEU A 41 -7.56 17.78 3.06
CA LEU A 41 -8.84 18.48 3.16
C LEU A 41 -10.01 17.51 2.95
N SER A 42 -9.88 16.57 2.01
CA SER A 42 -10.87 15.50 1.81
C SER A 42 -10.99 14.62 3.06
N ILE A 43 -9.88 14.29 3.71
CA ILE A 43 -9.85 13.58 5.00
C ILE A 43 -10.59 14.38 6.07
N LEU A 44 -10.29 15.67 6.23
CA LEU A 44 -10.95 16.52 7.22
C LEU A 44 -12.48 16.52 7.04
N TYR A 45 -12.98 16.73 5.82
CA TYR A 45 -14.42 16.70 5.55
C TYR A 45 -15.03 15.31 5.79
N SER A 46 -14.30 14.24 5.46
CA SER A 46 -14.73 12.85 5.73
C SER A 46 -14.93 12.63 7.23
N PHE A 47 -14.00 13.08 8.07
CA PHE A 47 -14.12 12.96 9.53
C PHE A 47 -15.21 13.85 10.14
N ARG A 48 -15.57 14.97 9.49
CA ARG A 48 -16.70 15.82 9.91
C ARG A 48 -18.06 15.29 9.42
N GLY A 49 -18.10 14.15 8.74
CA GLY A 49 -19.32 13.58 8.15
C GLY A 49 -19.82 14.34 6.92
N GLN A 50 -19.03 15.28 6.38
CA GLN A 50 -19.36 16.09 5.20
C GLN A 50 -18.88 15.41 3.92
N PHE A 51 -19.44 14.23 3.63
CA PHE A 51 -18.94 13.37 2.55
C PHE A 51 -19.03 13.97 1.15
N GLN A 52 -20.06 14.79 0.89
CA GLN A 52 -20.18 15.49 -0.39
C GLN A 52 -19.03 16.48 -0.57
N ASN A 53 -18.78 17.32 0.44
CA ASN A 53 -17.65 18.26 0.44
C ASN A 53 -16.31 17.53 0.32
N ALA A 54 -16.16 16.36 0.93
CA ALA A 54 -14.96 15.53 0.82
C ALA A 54 -14.70 15.05 -0.61
N SER A 55 -15.76 14.71 -1.35
CA SER A 55 -15.69 14.33 -2.77
C SER A 55 -15.43 15.53 -3.67
N ASP A 56 -16.06 16.68 -3.39
CA ASP A 56 -15.97 17.88 -4.23
C ASP A 56 -14.58 18.52 -4.20
N VAL A 57 -13.90 18.49 -3.04
CA VAL A 57 -12.53 19.01 -2.93
C VAL A 57 -11.46 18.02 -3.39
N ALA A 58 -11.80 16.74 -3.43
CA ALA A 58 -10.88 15.67 -3.78
C ALA A 58 -10.60 15.66 -5.29
N ASN A 59 -9.33 15.73 -5.67
CA ASN A 59 -8.96 15.46 -7.05
C ASN A 59 -8.81 13.95 -7.26
N PHE A 60 -9.85 13.32 -7.81
CA PHE A 60 -9.90 11.88 -8.06
C PHE A 60 -8.76 11.35 -8.92
N GLN A 61 -8.27 12.11 -9.90
CA GLN A 61 -7.16 11.66 -10.74
C GLN A 61 -5.90 11.42 -9.90
N TRP A 62 -5.66 12.25 -8.89
CA TRP A 62 -4.51 12.10 -7.99
C TRP A 62 -4.78 11.11 -6.85
N ILE A 63 -6.00 11.08 -6.28
CA ILE A 63 -6.34 10.12 -5.22
C ILE A 63 -6.22 8.68 -5.70
N LEU A 64 -6.57 8.37 -6.95
CA LEU A 64 -6.50 7.01 -7.48
C LEU A 64 -5.08 6.41 -7.50
N PHE A 65 -4.03 7.25 -7.48
CA PHE A 65 -2.65 6.77 -7.35
C PHE A 65 -2.29 6.35 -5.91
N TYR A 66 -3.01 6.88 -4.92
CA TYR A 66 -2.67 6.73 -3.51
C TYR A 66 -2.76 5.28 -3.01
N PRO A 67 -3.82 4.49 -3.29
CA PRO A 67 -3.88 3.09 -2.87
C PRO A 67 -2.71 2.24 -3.37
N CYS A 68 -2.33 2.46 -4.64
CA CYS A 68 -1.21 1.75 -5.26
C CYS A 68 0.13 2.13 -4.63
N LEU A 69 0.38 3.44 -4.45
CA LEU A 69 1.61 3.93 -3.86
C LEU A 69 1.75 3.47 -2.40
N TYR A 70 0.67 3.57 -1.64
CA TYR A 70 0.62 3.15 -0.25
C TYR A 70 0.89 1.64 -0.11
N ALA A 71 0.17 0.81 -0.87
CA ALA A 71 0.36 -0.64 -0.85
C ALA A 71 1.78 -1.04 -1.28
N TYR A 72 2.32 -0.39 -2.32
CA TYR A 72 3.67 -0.67 -2.82
C TYR A 72 4.73 -0.33 -1.79
N SER A 73 4.61 0.83 -1.14
CA SER A 73 5.58 1.28 -0.15
C SER A 73 5.69 0.28 1.01
N ILE A 74 4.57 -0.26 1.49
CA ILE A 74 4.52 -1.25 2.57
C ILE A 74 5.08 -2.59 2.10
N TRP A 75 4.62 -3.09 0.95
CA TRP A 75 5.04 -4.38 0.41
C TRP A 75 6.54 -4.42 0.14
N GLN A 76 7.08 -3.38 -0.48
CA GLN A 76 8.49 -3.28 -0.79
C GLN A 76 9.33 -3.19 0.47
N ALA A 77 8.98 -2.29 1.41
CA ALA A 77 9.70 -2.15 2.67
C ALA A 77 9.72 -3.47 3.47
N TYR A 78 8.61 -4.22 3.45
CA TYR A 78 8.54 -5.53 4.08
C TYR A 78 9.45 -6.56 3.41
N ASN A 79 9.33 -6.74 2.10
CA ASN A 79 10.11 -7.74 1.37
C ASN A 79 11.60 -7.42 1.40
N ARG A 80 11.97 -6.13 1.31
CA ARG A 80 13.35 -5.69 1.42
C ARG A 80 13.93 -5.91 2.81
N ALA A 81 13.17 -5.63 3.87
CA ALA A 81 13.59 -5.94 5.24
C ALA A 81 13.81 -7.46 5.42
N MET A 82 12.93 -8.29 4.85
CA MET A 82 13.11 -9.73 4.88
C MET A 82 14.33 -10.18 4.07
N GLU A 83 14.54 -9.63 2.87
CA GLU A 83 15.71 -9.93 2.05
C GLU A 83 17.01 -9.59 2.76
N ILE A 84 17.05 -8.48 3.50
CA ILE A 84 18.24 -8.10 4.25
C ILE A 84 18.43 -9.03 5.45
N ASN A 85 17.37 -9.24 6.25
CA ASN A 85 17.43 -10.13 7.42
C ASN A 85 17.78 -11.57 7.02
N ASN A 86 17.19 -12.08 5.95
CA ASN A 86 17.47 -13.43 5.45
C ASN A 86 18.75 -13.48 4.63
N GLY A 87 19.14 -12.40 3.95
CA GLY A 87 20.37 -12.29 3.18
C GLY A 87 21.61 -12.29 4.06
N PHE A 88 21.52 -11.73 5.28
CA PHE A 88 22.52 -11.94 6.33
C PHE A 88 22.65 -13.43 6.72
N ILE A 89 21.57 -14.21 6.64
CA ILE A 89 21.55 -15.66 6.94
C ILE A 89 21.95 -16.50 5.70
N GLN A 90 21.63 -16.04 4.49
CA GLN A 90 21.84 -16.73 3.21
C GLN A 90 23.23 -16.45 2.60
N ALA A 91 23.94 -15.40 3.03
CA ALA A 91 25.35 -15.20 2.69
C ALA A 91 26.25 -16.37 3.16
N GLU A 92 25.75 -17.19 4.09
CA GLU A 92 26.38 -18.44 4.53
C GLU A 92 25.98 -19.67 3.67
N LYS A 93 24.93 -19.58 2.85
CA LYS A 93 24.40 -20.70 2.05
C LYS A 93 23.74 -20.20 0.76
N ASP A 94 24.51 -20.25 -0.32
CA ASP A 94 24.17 -20.06 -1.74
C ASP A 94 22.80 -19.46 -2.14
N ARG A 95 22.91 -18.42 -2.98
CA ARG A 95 21.84 -17.59 -3.54
C ARG A 95 20.91 -18.36 -4.46
N ILE A 96 19.61 -18.44 -4.15
CA ILE A 96 18.57 -18.71 -5.16
C ILE A 96 17.27 -17.95 -4.80
N PHE A 97 16.96 -16.94 -5.61
CA PHE A 97 15.71 -16.18 -5.80
C PHE A 97 14.84 -15.85 -4.56
N ALA A 98 14.74 -14.55 -4.26
CA ALA A 98 13.87 -14.02 -3.22
C ALA A 98 12.39 -14.36 -3.50
N ASN A 99 11.87 -15.36 -2.80
CA ASN A 99 10.44 -15.64 -2.71
C ASN A 99 9.75 -14.46 -2.02
N THR A 100 9.31 -13.49 -2.82
CA THR A 100 8.51 -12.36 -2.32
C THR A 100 7.24 -12.89 -1.68
N LYS A 101 6.97 -12.44 -0.45
CA LYS A 101 5.78 -12.86 0.32
C LYS A 101 4.73 -11.75 0.23
N TYR A 102 3.46 -12.15 0.31
CA TYR A 102 2.30 -11.26 0.39
C TYR A 102 2.00 -10.46 -0.88
N ASN A 103 2.33 -11.02 -2.04
CA ASN A 103 2.03 -10.40 -3.34
C ASN A 103 0.52 -10.31 -3.58
N GLY A 104 -0.25 -11.32 -3.17
CA GLY A 104 -1.70 -11.31 -3.30
C GLY A 104 -2.34 -10.28 -2.37
N LEU A 105 -1.86 -10.17 -1.13
CA LEU A 105 -2.30 -9.13 -0.19
C LEU A 105 -2.04 -7.73 -0.76
N PHE A 106 -0.83 -7.47 -1.27
CA PHE A 106 -0.46 -6.19 -1.87
C PHE A 106 -1.38 -5.81 -3.04
N ILE A 107 -1.50 -6.70 -4.04
CA ILE A 107 -2.33 -6.47 -5.23
C ILE A 107 -3.79 -6.27 -4.81
N GLY A 108 -4.26 -7.06 -3.84
CA GLY A 108 -5.59 -6.94 -3.26
C GLY A 108 -5.86 -5.57 -2.65
N VAL A 109 -4.94 -5.06 -1.83
CA VAL A 109 -5.07 -3.71 -1.23
C VAL A 109 -5.07 -2.63 -2.31
N ALA A 110 -4.16 -2.70 -3.28
CA ALA A 110 -4.05 -1.71 -4.35
C ALA A 110 -5.31 -1.67 -5.23
N MET A 111 -5.77 -2.83 -5.70
CA MET A 111 -6.97 -2.94 -6.54
C MET A 111 -8.22 -2.59 -5.75
N GLY A 112 -8.39 -3.17 -4.55
CA GLY A 112 -9.54 -2.93 -3.69
C GLY A 112 -9.66 -1.46 -3.28
N GLY A 113 -8.55 -0.82 -2.93
CA GLY A 113 -8.53 0.60 -2.58
C GLY A 113 -8.88 1.49 -3.75
N THR A 114 -8.34 1.20 -4.94
CA THR A 114 -8.67 1.93 -6.18
C THR A 114 -10.15 1.78 -6.52
N LEU A 115 -10.70 0.57 -6.48
CA LEU A 115 -12.14 0.33 -6.71
C LEU A 115 -13.00 1.02 -5.65
N GLY A 116 -12.56 1.02 -4.39
CA GLY A 116 -13.22 1.74 -3.30
C GLY A 116 -13.32 3.24 -3.57
N VAL A 117 -12.24 3.86 -4.08
CA VAL A 117 -12.25 5.27 -4.49
C VAL A 117 -13.15 5.49 -5.71
N ILE A 118 -13.09 4.63 -6.74
CA ILE A 118 -13.91 4.78 -7.96
C ILE A 118 -15.40 4.72 -7.64
N TYR A 119 -15.81 3.73 -6.86
CA TYR A 119 -17.22 3.53 -6.52
C TYR A 119 -17.71 4.42 -5.39
N SER A 120 -16.81 5.24 -4.79
CA SER A 120 -17.06 6.25 -3.75
C SER A 120 -18.49 6.18 -3.20
N CYS A 121 -18.73 5.17 -2.36
CA CYS A 121 -20.03 4.97 -1.71
C CYS A 121 -20.41 6.24 -0.94
N ARG A 122 -21.64 6.31 -0.43
CA ARG A 122 -22.20 7.50 0.28
C ARG A 122 -21.34 8.09 1.41
N ILE A 123 -20.30 7.38 1.87
CA ILE A 123 -19.35 7.77 2.91
C ILE A 123 -18.05 8.42 2.37
N GLY A 124 -17.99 8.77 1.08
CA GLY A 124 -16.90 9.54 0.48
C GLY A 124 -15.68 8.72 0.04
N PRO A 125 -14.76 9.31 -0.74
CA PRO A 125 -13.65 8.61 -1.40
C PRO A 125 -12.65 8.00 -0.41
N ILE A 126 -12.42 8.67 0.72
CA ILE A 126 -11.42 8.24 1.71
C ILE A 126 -11.86 6.95 2.40
N PHE A 127 -13.04 6.93 3.02
CA PHE A 127 -13.51 5.75 3.73
C PHE A 127 -13.81 4.58 2.79
N CYS A 128 -14.31 4.85 1.59
CA CYS A 128 -14.51 3.80 0.60
C CYS A 128 -13.19 3.22 0.10
N GLY A 129 -12.17 4.06 -0.13
CA GLY A 129 -10.83 3.60 -0.45
C GLY A 129 -10.23 2.72 0.64
N ILE A 130 -10.39 3.10 1.92
CA ILE A 130 -9.89 2.30 3.05
C ILE A 130 -10.62 0.96 3.14
N LEU A 131 -11.96 0.96 3.12
CA LEU A 131 -12.75 -0.28 3.19
C LEU A 131 -12.48 -1.20 2.00
N GLY A 132 -12.44 -0.63 0.79
CA GLY A 132 -12.09 -1.35 -0.43
C GLY A 132 -10.70 -1.98 -0.34
N GLY A 133 -9.72 -1.24 0.17
CA GLY A 133 -8.36 -1.74 0.39
C GLY A 133 -8.31 -2.90 1.40
N VAL A 134 -9.03 -2.81 2.51
CA VAL A 134 -9.11 -3.89 3.52
C VAL A 134 -9.76 -5.14 2.92
N ILE A 135 -10.91 -5.00 2.26
CA ILE A 135 -11.62 -6.14 1.64
C ILE A 135 -10.77 -6.77 0.55
N GLY A 136 -10.21 -5.95 -0.35
CA GLY A 136 -9.36 -6.42 -1.43
C GLY A 136 -8.11 -7.11 -0.92
N GLY A 137 -7.46 -6.59 0.12
CA GLY A 137 -6.30 -7.21 0.77
C GLY A 137 -6.61 -8.57 1.38
N LEU A 138 -7.77 -8.70 2.06
CA LEU A 138 -8.23 -9.98 2.61
C LEU A 138 -8.47 -11.01 1.50
N LEU A 139 -9.19 -10.62 0.44
CA LEU A 139 -9.44 -11.51 -0.70
C LEU A 139 -8.13 -11.93 -1.39
N GLY A 140 -7.24 -10.97 -1.63
CA GLY A 140 -5.93 -11.23 -2.21
C GLY A 140 -5.07 -12.17 -1.37
N ALA A 141 -5.12 -12.04 -0.04
CA ALA A 141 -4.43 -12.95 0.87
C ALA A 141 -5.03 -14.37 0.86
N VAL A 142 -6.36 -14.49 0.76
CA VAL A 142 -7.04 -15.79 0.64
C VAL A 142 -6.66 -16.48 -0.67
N ILE A 143 -6.71 -15.75 -1.79
CA ILE A 143 -6.33 -16.26 -3.11
C ILE A 143 -4.87 -16.74 -3.12
N GLU A 144 -3.94 -15.97 -2.54
CA GLU A 144 -2.54 -16.37 -2.45
C GLU A 144 -2.35 -17.67 -1.64
N ARG A 145 -3.09 -17.83 -0.54
CA ARG A 145 -3.07 -19.06 0.27
C ARG A 145 -3.62 -20.26 -0.49
N LEU A 146 -4.74 -20.09 -1.18
CA LEU A 146 -5.34 -21.15 -2.00
C LEU A 146 -4.40 -21.57 -3.13
N SER A 147 -3.80 -20.62 -3.83
CA SER A 147 -2.84 -20.89 -4.91
C SER A 147 -1.65 -21.71 -4.40
N LYS A 148 -1.01 -21.29 -3.30
CA LYS A 148 0.09 -22.06 -2.69
C LYS A 148 -0.33 -23.45 -2.27
N GLY A 149 -1.54 -23.61 -1.71
CA GLY A 149 -2.08 -24.92 -1.32
C GLY A 149 -2.31 -25.89 -2.50
N ILE A 150 -2.55 -25.36 -3.72
CA ILE A 150 -2.73 -26.17 -4.93
C ILE A 150 -1.36 -26.56 -5.52
N PHE A 151 -0.43 -25.61 -5.63
CA PHE A 151 0.87 -25.83 -6.30
C PHE A 151 1.88 -26.60 -5.44
N TYR A 152 1.80 -26.55 -4.10
CA TYR A 152 2.74 -27.21 -3.19
C TYR A 152 2.27 -28.60 -2.72
N LYS A 153 1.11 -29.08 -3.22
CA LYS A 153 0.55 -30.40 -2.90
C LYS A 153 0.97 -31.48 -3.92
N ASN A 154 1.74 -31.13 -4.95
CA ASN A 154 2.45 -32.05 -5.83
C ASN A 154 3.95 -32.06 -5.49
#